data_AF-A0A485KWA5-F1
#
_entry.id   AF-A0A485KWA5-F1
#
_cell.length_a   1.000
_cell.length_b   1.000
_cell.length_c   1.000
_cell.angle_alpha   90.00
_cell.angle_beta   90.00
_cell.angle_gamma   90.00
#
_symmetry.space_group_name_H-M   'P 1'
#
loop_
_entity.id
_entity.type
_entity.pdbx_description
1 polymer ?
#
loop_
_entity_poly.entity_id
_entity_poly.type
_entity_poly.pdbx_seq_one_letter_code
_entity_poly.pdbx_strand_id
1 'polypeptide(L)'
;MFLSAVSRPRYVDETDLWWDGKIGTWSFTHVVPAVRSSANRSAGTLETKSMNVTKYVYRSFLVDRVLPAIVSKCPGPPVVMLQNDNASAHVTSSDTALFLTFDSYAARGWQFSLVAQPPNSPDTNILDLGFLPQSNLYNTASQPTLLMNLCPTLLAPSTSTHLSVLIGHF
;
A
#
# COMPACT_ATOMS: atom_id res chain seq x y z
N MET A 1 -11.47 4.03 -5.76
CA MET A 1 -10.86 3.04 -4.85
C MET A 1 -9.44 2.76 -5.31
N PHE A 2 -8.50 2.85 -4.38
CA PHE A 2 -7.07 2.68 -4.67
C PHE A 2 -6.43 1.76 -3.63
N LEU A 3 -5.36 1.07 -4.01
CA LEU A 3 -4.44 0.38 -3.11
C LEU A 3 -3.20 1.25 -2.96
N SER A 4 -2.82 1.60 -1.74
CA SER A 4 -1.59 2.34 -1.47
C SER A 4 -0.67 1.55 -0.54
N ALA A 5 0.62 1.57 -0.84
CA ALA A 5 1.65 0.96 -0.01
C ALA A 5 2.66 2.03 0.42
N VAL A 6 2.86 2.15 1.73
CA VAL A 6 3.77 3.13 2.34
C VAL A 6 4.41 2.51 3.58
N SER A 7 5.72 2.65 3.72
CA SER A 7 6.44 2.28 4.92
C SER A 7 6.69 3.49 5.81
N ARG A 8 7.21 3.22 7.00
CA ARG A 8 7.84 4.27 7.81
C ARG A 8 9.04 4.86 7.04
N PRO A 9 9.16 6.20 6.93
CA PRO A 9 10.41 6.82 6.49
C PRO A 9 11.57 6.38 7.39
N ARG A 10 12.75 6.15 6.81
CA ARG A 10 13.95 5.81 7.58
C ARG A 10 15.21 6.35 6.92
N TYR A 11 16.23 6.55 7.75
CA TYR A 11 17.58 6.81 7.26
C TYR A 11 18.18 5.55 6.64
N VAL A 12 18.93 5.70 5.56
CA VAL A 12 19.60 4.61 4.84
C VAL A 12 21.09 4.85 4.87
N ASP A 13 21.79 4.15 5.75
CA ASP A 13 23.23 4.32 6.01
C ASP A 13 24.07 4.14 4.74
N GLU A 14 23.69 3.23 3.82
CA GLU A 14 24.46 2.98 2.60
C GLU A 14 24.44 4.15 1.61
N THR A 15 23.39 4.95 1.65
CA THR A 15 23.21 6.09 0.73
C THR A 15 23.37 7.44 1.40
N ASP A 16 23.50 7.48 2.73
CA ASP A 16 23.54 8.69 3.55
C ASP A 16 22.32 9.61 3.31
N LEU A 17 21.16 9.00 3.01
CA LEU A 17 19.94 9.70 2.61
C LEU A 17 18.72 9.16 3.36
N TRP A 18 17.73 10.03 3.52
CA TRP A 18 16.41 9.65 4.03
C TRP A 18 15.57 9.03 2.93
N TRP A 19 15.07 7.81 3.17
CA TRP A 19 14.02 7.20 2.36
C TRP A 19 12.65 7.63 2.90
N ASP A 20 11.80 8.14 2.01
CA ASP A 20 10.50 8.72 2.36
C ASP A 20 9.39 7.66 2.58
N GLY A 21 9.73 6.38 2.41
CA GLY A 21 8.83 5.25 2.62
C GLY A 21 7.73 5.09 1.57
N LYS A 22 7.68 5.91 0.53
CA LYS A 22 6.61 5.82 -0.48
C LYS A 22 6.88 4.70 -1.47
N ILE A 23 5.95 3.74 -1.57
CA ILE A 23 6.08 2.60 -2.50
C ILE A 23 5.20 2.79 -3.73
N GLY A 24 3.91 3.07 -3.57
CA GLY A 24 3.05 3.31 -4.72
C GLY A 24 1.57 3.38 -4.38
N THR A 25 0.80 3.80 -5.38
CA THR A 25 -0.66 3.87 -5.37
C THR A 25 -1.18 3.33 -6.70
N TRP A 26 -2.14 2.41 -6.64
CA TRP A 26 -2.73 1.74 -7.80
C TRP A 26 -4.25 1.85 -7.77
N SER A 27 -4.86 2.26 -8.88
CA SER A 27 -6.31 2.37 -9.01
C SER A 27 -6.96 1.03 -9.33
N PHE A 28 -8.07 0.71 -8.66
CA PHE A 28 -8.91 -0.42 -9.04
C PHE A 28 -9.82 -0.02 -10.20
N THR A 29 -9.23 -0.01 -11.39
CA THR A 29 -9.89 0.42 -12.62
C THR A 29 -9.56 -0.50 -13.78
N HIS A 30 -10.48 -0.59 -14.74
CA HIS A 30 -10.29 -1.30 -16.00
C HIS A 30 -10.75 -0.42 -17.16
N VAL A 31 -10.14 -0.61 -18.33
CA VAL A 31 -10.49 0.13 -19.54
C VAL A 31 -11.53 -0.67 -20.30
N VAL A 32 -12.67 -0.05 -20.60
CA VAL A 32 -13.75 -0.66 -21.39
C VAL A 32 -14.24 0.31 -22.46
N PRO A 33 -14.64 -0.19 -23.64
CA PRO A 33 -15.27 0.65 -24.64
C PRO A 33 -16.63 1.17 -24.15
N ALA A 34 -16.93 2.42 -24.49
CA ALA A 34 -18.21 3.06 -24.20
C ALA A 34 -19.35 2.31 -24.89
N VAL A 35 -20.30 1.79 -24.11
CA VAL A 35 -21.45 1.05 -24.67
C VAL A 35 -22.44 1.96 -25.37
N ARG A 36 -22.66 3.15 -24.82
CA ARG A 36 -23.58 4.16 -25.35
C ARG A 36 -22.84 5.42 -25.75
N SER A 37 -23.29 6.03 -26.83
CA SER A 37 -22.92 7.40 -27.17
C SER A 37 -23.53 8.38 -26.17
N SER A 38 -22.84 9.49 -25.95
CA SER A 38 -23.35 10.69 -25.28
C SER A 38 -22.86 11.92 -26.04
N ALA A 39 -23.36 13.10 -25.69
CA ALA A 39 -22.92 14.35 -26.30
C ALA A 39 -21.38 14.55 -26.27
N ASN A 40 -20.71 13.98 -25.26
CA ASN A 40 -19.28 14.16 -25.04
C ASN A 40 -18.44 12.92 -25.39
N ARG A 41 -19.05 11.82 -25.85
CA ARG A 41 -18.31 10.58 -26.19
C ARG A 41 -19.08 9.70 -27.18
N SER A 42 -18.42 9.25 -28.24
CA SER A 42 -18.98 8.22 -29.12
C SER A 42 -19.01 6.85 -28.44
N ALA A 43 -19.93 5.98 -28.86
CA ALA A 43 -19.83 4.56 -28.51
C ALA A 43 -18.51 3.98 -29.05
N GLY A 44 -17.89 3.07 -28.32
CA GLY A 44 -16.59 2.49 -28.65
C GLY A 44 -15.37 3.24 -28.09
N THR A 45 -15.52 4.48 -27.62
CA THR A 45 -14.41 5.22 -26.99
C THR A 45 -13.94 4.51 -25.72
N LEU A 46 -12.63 4.29 -25.56
CA LEU A 46 -12.07 3.65 -24.38
C LEU A 46 -12.25 4.53 -23.14
N GLU A 47 -12.83 3.94 -22.09
CA GLU A 47 -13.11 4.62 -20.83
C GLU A 47 -12.57 3.83 -19.66
N THR A 48 -12.00 4.55 -18.71
CA THR A 48 -11.58 3.98 -17.43
C THR A 48 -12.80 3.88 -16.51
N LYS A 49 -13.14 2.67 -16.09
CA LYS A 49 -14.21 2.41 -15.12
C LYS A 49 -13.67 1.77 -13.86
N SER A 50 -14.30 2.09 -12.72
CA SER A 50 -14.05 1.39 -11.45
C SER A 50 -14.40 -0.09 -11.59
N MET A 51 -13.54 -0.96 -11.05
CA MET A 51 -13.84 -2.39 -10.94
C MET A 51 -14.24 -2.75 -9.52
N ASN A 52 -15.04 -3.81 -9.37
CA ASN A 52 -15.34 -4.37 -8.06
C ASN A 52 -14.10 -5.08 -7.51
N VAL A 53 -13.75 -4.80 -6.26
CA VAL A 53 -12.59 -5.37 -5.59
C VAL A 53 -13.00 -6.64 -4.87
N THR A 54 -12.76 -7.77 -5.54
CA THR A 54 -12.88 -9.09 -4.93
C THR A 54 -11.55 -9.50 -4.29
N LYS A 55 -11.57 -10.55 -3.46
CA LYS A 55 -10.35 -11.17 -2.91
C LYS A 55 -9.33 -11.51 -4.00
N TYR A 56 -9.80 -11.98 -5.15
CA TYR A 56 -8.94 -12.31 -6.29
C TYR A 56 -8.26 -11.07 -6.87
N VAL A 57 -9.02 -10.00 -7.13
CA VAL A 57 -8.49 -8.73 -7.66
C VAL A 57 -7.52 -8.12 -6.66
N TYR A 58 -7.83 -8.17 -5.37
CA TYR A 58 -6.94 -7.66 -4.35
C TYR A 58 -5.61 -8.42 -4.33
N ARG A 59 -5.67 -9.76 -4.35
CA ARG A 59 -4.49 -10.61 -4.39
C ARG A 59 -3.63 -10.35 -5.62
N SER A 60 -4.22 -10.21 -6.81
CA SER A 60 -3.45 -9.94 -8.02
C SER A 60 -2.73 -8.59 -7.93
N PHE A 61 -3.36 -7.57 -7.36
CA PHE A 61 -2.68 -6.30 -7.11
C PHE A 61 -1.49 -6.43 -6.14
N LEU A 62 -1.64 -7.22 -5.07
CA LEU A 62 -0.50 -7.50 -4.17
C LEU A 62 0.66 -8.18 -4.90
N VAL A 63 0.35 -9.25 -5.64
CA VAL A 63 1.35 -10.09 -6.33
C VAL A 63 2.00 -9.36 -7.50
N ASP A 64 1.21 -8.72 -8.34
CA ASP A 64 1.65 -8.17 -9.63
C ASP A 64 2.17 -6.74 -9.52
N ARG A 65 1.78 -6.01 -8.47
CA ARG A 65 2.08 -4.57 -8.32
C ARG A 65 2.83 -4.24 -7.04
N VAL A 66 2.30 -4.65 -5.88
CA VAL A 66 2.86 -4.24 -4.59
C VAL A 66 4.19 -4.91 -4.30
N LEU A 67 4.26 -6.24 -4.35
CA LEU A 67 5.50 -6.98 -4.06
C LEU A 67 6.66 -6.56 -4.97
N PRO A 68 6.49 -6.45 -6.31
CA PRO A 68 7.57 -5.96 -7.18
C PRO A 68 8.00 -4.53 -6.84
N ALA A 69 7.06 -3.65 -6.50
CA ALA A 69 7.38 -2.27 -6.16
C ALA A 69 8.15 -2.17 -4.83
N ILE A 70 7.83 -3.02 -3.85
CA ILE A 70 8.60 -3.14 -2.61
C ILE A 70 10.04 -3.53 -2.92
N VAL A 71 10.22 -4.61 -3.67
CA VAL A 71 11.56 -5.11 -4.02
C VAL A 71 12.38 -4.05 -4.78
N SER A 72 11.72 -3.25 -5.62
CA SER A 72 12.38 -2.20 -6.39
C SER A 72 12.72 -0.93 -5.62
N LYS A 73 11.96 -0.58 -4.57
CA LYS A 73 12.05 0.74 -3.91
C LYS A 73 12.55 0.70 -2.48
N CYS A 74 12.42 -0.43 -1.79
CA CYS A 74 12.86 -0.54 -0.42
C CYS A 74 14.40 -0.63 -0.34
N PRO A 75 15.03 0.16 0.55
CA PRO A 75 16.46 0.10 0.77
C PRO A 75 16.80 -1.16 1.59
N GLY A 76 17.21 -2.22 0.88
CA GLY A 76 17.74 -3.48 1.42
C GLY A 76 16.69 -4.48 1.92
N PRO A 77 16.96 -5.81 1.86
CA PRO A 77 16.05 -6.82 2.37
C PRO A 77 16.33 -7.15 3.84
N PRO A 78 15.29 -7.17 4.69
CA PRO A 78 15.33 -8.06 5.85
C PRO A 78 14.01 -8.80 6.06
N VAL A 79 12.98 -8.13 6.53
CA VAL A 79 11.65 -8.70 6.77
C VAL A 79 10.64 -7.60 6.47
N VAL A 80 9.64 -7.90 5.65
CA VAL A 80 8.55 -6.98 5.29
C VAL A 80 7.24 -7.56 5.79
N MET A 81 6.66 -6.89 6.79
CA MET A 81 5.32 -7.21 7.26
C MET A 81 4.33 -6.35 6.50
N LEU A 82 3.45 -6.96 5.70
CA LEU A 82 2.32 -6.30 5.06
C LEU A 82 1.16 -6.22 6.06
N GLN A 83 0.79 -5.01 6.45
CA GLN A 83 -0.36 -4.79 7.32
C GLN A 83 -1.54 -4.29 6.48
N ASN A 84 -2.66 -5.02 6.45
CA ASN A 84 -3.91 -4.59 5.82
C ASN A 84 -5.02 -4.38 6.85
N ASP A 85 -6.04 -3.59 6.50
CA ASP A 85 -7.27 -3.55 7.31
C ASP A 85 -8.03 -4.89 7.21
N ASN A 86 -8.98 -5.13 8.10
CA ASN A 86 -9.73 -6.40 8.14
C ASN A 86 -10.99 -6.39 7.23
N ALA A 87 -10.95 -5.70 6.08
CA ALA A 87 -12.08 -5.70 5.14
C ALA A 87 -12.33 -7.09 4.54
N SER A 88 -13.60 -7.43 4.31
CA SER A 88 -14.03 -8.75 3.81
C SER A 88 -13.46 -9.11 2.43
N ALA A 89 -13.08 -8.12 1.64
CA ALA A 89 -12.45 -8.31 0.33
C ALA A 89 -10.96 -8.67 0.42
N HIS A 90 -10.35 -8.65 1.61
CA HIS A 90 -8.91 -8.85 1.76
C HIS A 90 -8.50 -10.33 1.78
N VAL A 91 -7.25 -10.54 1.36
CA VAL A 91 -6.57 -11.81 1.59
C VAL A 91 -6.31 -11.97 3.09
N THR A 92 -6.55 -13.19 3.57
CA THR A 92 -6.29 -13.60 4.94
C THR A 92 -4.97 -14.37 5.00
N SER A 93 -4.47 -14.63 6.21
CA SER A 93 -3.32 -15.50 6.46
C SER A 93 -3.47 -16.94 5.95
N SER A 94 -4.64 -17.31 5.39
CA SER A 94 -4.92 -18.60 4.77
C SER A 94 -4.86 -18.60 3.25
N ASP A 95 -4.51 -17.49 2.57
CA ASP A 95 -4.43 -17.45 1.11
C ASP A 95 -3.17 -18.13 0.56
N THR A 96 -3.27 -19.42 0.24
CA THR A 96 -2.15 -20.25 -0.22
C THR A 96 -1.41 -19.65 -1.42
N ALA A 97 -2.10 -19.04 -2.38
CA ALA A 97 -1.45 -18.50 -3.58
C ALA A 97 -0.56 -17.29 -3.27
N LEU A 98 -0.94 -16.47 -2.29
CA LEU A 98 -0.11 -15.37 -1.83
C LEU A 98 1.15 -15.89 -1.12
N PHE A 99 1.01 -16.88 -0.23
CA PHE A 99 2.17 -17.44 0.49
C PHE A 99 3.14 -18.18 -0.44
N LEU A 100 2.65 -18.89 -1.45
CA LEU A 100 3.50 -19.44 -2.52
C LEU A 100 4.30 -18.34 -3.23
N THR A 101 3.71 -17.17 -3.41
CA THR A 101 4.43 -16.01 -3.96
C THR A 101 5.50 -15.52 -2.98
N PHE A 102 5.20 -15.43 -1.68
CA PHE A 102 6.19 -15.06 -0.66
C PHE A 102 7.39 -16.02 -0.64
N ASP A 103 7.15 -17.32 -0.74
CA ASP A 103 8.21 -18.33 -0.79
C ASP A 103 9.15 -18.13 -2.00
N SER A 104 8.59 -17.74 -3.15
CA SER A 104 9.40 -17.42 -4.33
C SER A 104 10.33 -16.21 -4.13
N TYR A 105 9.93 -15.26 -3.29
CA TYR A 105 10.75 -14.12 -2.90
C TYR A 105 11.74 -14.46 -1.78
N ALA A 106 11.45 -15.44 -0.93
CA ALA A 106 12.38 -15.96 0.07
C ALA A 106 13.67 -16.50 -0.56
N ALA A 107 13.56 -17.15 -1.73
CA ALA A 107 14.73 -17.57 -2.51
C ALA A 107 15.62 -16.40 -2.98
N ARG A 108 15.11 -15.17 -2.97
CA ARG A 108 15.82 -13.92 -3.28
C ARG A 108 16.23 -13.13 -2.03
N GLY A 109 16.10 -13.72 -0.85
CA GLY A 109 16.45 -13.11 0.44
C GLY A 109 15.35 -12.21 1.04
N TRP A 110 14.14 -12.20 0.48
CA TRP A 110 13.02 -11.39 1.00
C TRP A 110 12.09 -12.24 1.87
N GLN A 111 11.83 -11.81 3.10
CA GLN A 111 10.84 -12.45 3.96
C GLN A 111 9.58 -11.58 4.04
N PHE A 112 8.48 -12.06 3.47
CA PHE A 112 7.18 -11.41 3.52
C PHE A 112 6.24 -12.08 4.52
N SER A 113 5.45 -11.29 5.24
CA SER A 113 4.33 -11.77 6.05
C SER A 113 3.12 -10.86 5.88
N LEU A 114 1.95 -11.37 6.23
CA LEU A 114 0.68 -10.62 6.16
C LEU A 114 0.03 -10.60 7.55
N VAL A 115 -0.33 -9.41 8.02
CA VAL A 115 -0.98 -9.19 9.31
C VAL A 115 -2.24 -8.34 9.11
N ALA A 116 -3.36 -8.82 9.63
CA ALA A 116 -4.60 -8.04 9.68
C ALA A 116 -4.56 -7.05 10.85
N GLN A 117 -5.10 -5.85 10.66
CA GLN A 117 -5.29 -4.90 11.75
C GLN A 117 -6.30 -5.41 12.79
N PRO A 118 -6.08 -5.09 14.08
CA PRO A 118 -7.11 -5.28 15.09
C PRO A 118 -8.36 -4.47 14.72
N PRO A 119 -9.58 -5.03 14.92
CA PRO A 119 -10.81 -4.31 14.64
C PRO A 119 -10.88 -2.95 15.35
N ASN A 120 -11.38 -1.92 14.66
CA ASN A 120 -11.59 -0.57 15.20
C ASN A 120 -10.34 0.13 15.79
N SER A 121 -9.15 -0.13 15.24
CA SER A 121 -7.89 0.44 15.75
C SER A 121 -7.20 1.35 14.72
N PRO A 122 -7.80 2.52 14.37
CA PRO A 122 -7.24 3.45 13.37
C PRO A 122 -5.89 4.06 13.80
N ASP A 123 -5.61 4.06 15.10
CA ASP A 123 -4.34 4.46 15.71
C ASP A 123 -3.19 3.46 15.45
N THR A 124 -3.47 2.28 14.91
CA THR A 124 -2.44 1.26 14.59
C THR A 124 -1.98 1.31 13.12
N ASN A 125 -2.49 2.26 12.35
CA ASN A 125 -2.20 2.40 10.93
C ASN A 125 -1.38 3.66 10.66
N ILE A 126 -0.17 3.51 10.12
CA ILE A 126 0.66 4.66 9.74
C ILE A 126 -0.01 5.54 8.68
N LEU A 127 -0.90 4.95 7.86
CA LEU A 127 -1.62 5.69 6.84
C LEU A 127 -2.75 6.53 7.44
N ASP A 128 -3.51 6.03 8.41
CA ASP A 128 -4.57 6.80 9.09
C ASP A 128 -3.99 7.90 9.99
N LEU A 129 -2.80 7.66 10.58
CA LEU A 129 -2.13 8.62 11.45
C LEU A 129 -1.32 9.68 10.69
N GLY A 130 -0.75 9.35 9.53
CA GLY A 130 0.22 10.22 8.85
C GLY A 130 -0.15 10.64 7.42
N PHE A 131 -0.88 9.82 6.68
CA PHE A 131 -1.12 10.03 5.24
C PHE A 131 -2.52 10.55 4.92
N LEU A 132 -3.57 9.98 5.53
CA LEU A 132 -4.96 10.39 5.33
C LEU A 132 -5.29 11.79 5.91
N PRO A 133 -4.73 12.22 7.06
CA PRO A 133 -4.94 13.59 7.55
C PRO A 133 -4.28 14.62 6.61
N GLN A 134 -3.11 14.28 6.04
CA GLN A 134 -2.42 15.13 5.07
C GLN A 134 -3.14 15.21 3.72
N SER A 135 -3.77 14.13 3.25
CA SER A 135 -4.57 14.17 2.01
C SER A 135 -5.73 15.16 2.08
N ASN A 136 -6.34 15.31 3.27
CA ASN A 136 -7.42 16.28 3.51
C ASN A 136 -6.91 17.72 3.66
N LEU A 137 -5.61 17.91 3.94
CA LEU A 137 -4.96 19.22 4.08
C LEU A 137 -4.44 19.79 2.77
N TYR A 138 -4.41 19.05 1.65
CA TYR A 138 -4.03 19.62 0.35
C TYR A 138 -5.04 20.65 -0.20
N ASN A 139 -6.10 21.00 0.55
CA ASN A 139 -6.89 22.19 0.29
C ASN A 139 -6.37 23.47 0.98
N THR A 140 -5.42 23.38 1.92
CA THR A 140 -4.75 24.56 2.50
C THR A 140 -3.38 24.22 3.11
N ALA A 141 -2.33 24.60 2.37
CA ALA A 141 -0.99 25.01 2.82
C ALA A 141 -0.03 24.05 3.56
N SER A 142 1.25 24.24 3.22
CA SER A 142 2.50 23.58 3.61
C SER A 142 2.77 23.32 5.11
N GLN A 143 3.50 22.23 5.41
CA GLN A 143 4.83 22.16 6.10
C GLN A 143 5.08 20.73 6.69
N PRO A 144 6.23 20.08 6.46
CA PRO A 144 6.55 18.74 6.97
C PRO A 144 7.47 18.81 8.19
N THR A 145 6.94 19.09 9.38
CA THR A 145 7.74 19.06 10.63
C THR A 145 6.99 18.53 11.85
N LEU A 146 5.72 18.14 11.71
CA LEU A 146 4.87 17.78 12.86
C LEU A 146 4.73 16.26 13.11
N LEU A 147 5.21 15.41 12.19
CA LEU A 147 5.02 13.96 12.28
C LEU A 147 5.89 13.26 13.35
N MET A 148 6.98 13.88 13.81
CA MET A 148 7.94 13.22 14.72
C MET A 148 7.55 13.25 16.21
N ASN A 149 6.56 14.05 16.61
CA ASN A 149 6.30 14.32 18.04
C ASN A 149 5.14 13.53 18.66
N LEU A 150 4.44 12.66 17.92
CA LEU A 150 3.18 12.06 18.39
C LEU A 150 3.22 10.56 18.74
N CYS A 151 4.37 9.89 18.65
CA CYS A 151 4.41 8.45 18.99
C CYS A 151 5.80 8.00 19.45
N PRO A 152 6.03 7.75 20.75
CA PRO A 152 7.31 7.28 21.29
C PRO A 152 7.77 5.92 20.75
N THR A 153 6.88 5.16 20.11
CA THR A 153 7.18 3.89 19.44
C THR A 153 7.89 4.05 18.08
N LEU A 154 8.17 5.28 17.64
CA LEU A 154 8.93 5.58 16.40
C LEU A 154 10.47 5.56 16.56
N LEU A 155 11.01 5.40 17.78
CA LEU A 155 12.46 5.54 18.02
C LEU A 155 13.20 4.20 18.26
N ALA A 156 12.55 3.05 18.14
CA ALA A 156 13.24 1.77 18.28
C ALA A 156 13.97 1.39 16.97
N PRO A 157 15.30 1.20 16.96
CA PRO A 157 15.99 0.60 15.82
C PRO A 157 15.48 -0.83 15.65
N SER A 158 14.67 -1.05 14.62
CA SER A 158 14.15 -2.36 14.24
C SER A 158 14.76 -2.75 12.90
N THR A 159 15.41 -3.91 12.87
CA THR A 159 15.84 -4.55 11.61
C THR A 159 14.66 -5.04 10.78
N SER A 160 13.44 -5.09 11.34
CA SER A 160 12.20 -5.39 10.60
C SER A 160 11.62 -4.13 9.96
N THR A 161 11.37 -4.17 8.65
CA THR A 161 10.64 -3.12 7.95
C THR A 161 9.15 -3.40 8.08
N HIS A 162 8.50 -2.70 9.01
CA HIS A 162 7.05 -2.72 9.08
C HIS A 162 6.48 -1.90 7.92
N LEU A 163 5.76 -2.56 7.00
CA LEU A 163 5.16 -1.94 5.83
C LEU A 163 3.64 -1.98 5.92
N SER A 164 3.02 -0.82 6.10
CA SER A 164 1.57 -0.76 6.06
C SER A 164 1.11 -0.68 4.61
N VAL A 165 0.24 -1.61 4.23
CA VAL A 165 -0.41 -1.64 2.91
C VAL A 165 -1.90 -1.52 3.15
N LEU A 166 -2.41 -0.29 3.04
CA LEU A 166 -3.83 -0.02 3.22
C LEU A 166 -4.53 0.09 1.86
N ILE A 167 -5.72 -0.48 1.78
CA ILE A 167 -6.71 -0.04 0.79
C ILE A 167 -7.35 1.24 1.33
N GLY A 168 -6.94 2.39 0.80
CA GLY A 168 -7.66 3.63 1.03
C GLY A 168 -8.95 3.65 0.20
N HIS A 169 -10.10 3.66 0.88
CA HIS A 169 -11.30 4.28 0.34
C HIS A 169 -11.11 5.79 0.47
N PHE A 170 -10.79 6.47 -0.63
CA PHE A 170 -11.00 7.91 -0.77
C PHE A 170 -12.25 8.12 -1.60
#